data_AF-A0A479ZTA2-F1
#
_entry.id   AF-A0A479ZTA2-F1
#
_cell.length_a   1.000
_cell.length_b   1.000
_cell.length_c   1.000
_cell.angle_alpha   90.00
_cell.angle_beta   90.00
_cell.angle_gamma   90.00
#
_symmetry.space_group_name_H-M   'P 1'
#
loop_
_entity.id
_entity.type
_entity.pdbx_description
1 polymer ?
#
loop_
_entity_poly.entity_id
_entity_poly.type
_entity_poly.pdbx_seq_one_letter_code
_entity_poly.pdbx_strand_id
1 'polypeptide(L)'
;MPVPLIQIKCTTAYDYLKANNYNPKTLSHNRQSPYVLTEETGINLAFLFQTIQPLSKPERIANIAQGIKAISYEESHYWFAKISNGKHSQALKAIKVLLGD
;
A
#
# COMPACT_ATOMS: atom_id res chain seq x y z
N MET A 1 21.53 6.29 3.27
CA MET A 1 21.34 6.26 1.81
C MET A 1 19.85 6.17 1.52
N PRO A 2 19.26 7.01 0.67
CA PRO A 2 17.83 6.93 0.35
C PRO A 2 17.57 5.60 -0.35
N VAL A 3 16.69 4.79 0.23
CA VAL A 3 16.27 3.52 -0.35
C VAL A 3 15.53 3.81 -1.66
N PRO A 4 15.86 3.15 -2.78
CA PRO A 4 15.17 3.37 -4.05
C PRO A 4 13.65 3.16 -3.90
N LEU A 5 12.85 4.04 -4.50
CA LEU A 5 11.37 4.00 -4.47
C LEU A 5 10.81 2.62 -4.87
N ILE A 6 11.49 1.94 -5.79
CA ILE A 6 11.16 0.60 -6.25
C ILE A 6 11.33 -0.41 -5.11
N GLN A 7 12.42 -0.29 -4.34
CA GLN A 7 12.74 -1.20 -3.23
C GLN A 7 11.68 -1.11 -2.12
N ILE A 8 11.20 0.09 -1.76
CA ILE A 8 10.20 0.28 -0.69
C ILE A 8 8.84 -0.29 -1.09
N LYS A 9 8.45 -0.10 -2.36
CA LYS A 9 7.24 -0.71 -2.93
C LYS A 9 7.32 -2.24 -2.93
N CYS A 10 8.47 -2.77 -3.32
CA CYS A 10 8.70 -4.21 -3.37
C CYS A 10 8.79 -4.87 -1.98
N THR A 11 9.44 -4.25 -0.99
CA THR A 11 9.55 -4.83 0.36
C THR A 11 8.20 -4.94 1.03
N THR A 12 7.38 -3.90 0.94
CA THR A 12 6.04 -3.90 1.53
C THR A 12 5.14 -4.95 0.87
N ALA A 13 5.16 -5.04 -0.46
CA ALA A 13 4.44 -6.10 -1.18
C ALA A 13 4.95 -7.50 -0.83
N TYR A 14 6.25 -7.67 -0.60
CA TYR A 14 6.84 -8.95 -0.20
C TYR A 14 6.37 -9.40 1.18
N ASP A 15 6.23 -8.48 2.13
CA ASP A 15 5.71 -8.77 3.46
C ASP A 15 4.27 -9.28 3.39
N TYR A 16 3.42 -8.61 2.61
CA TYR A 16 2.02 -9.03 2.42
C TYR A 16 1.91 -10.37 1.68
N LEU A 17 2.79 -10.65 0.72
CA LEU A 17 2.83 -11.96 0.06
C LEU A 17 3.22 -13.08 1.02
N LYS A 18 4.25 -12.86 1.85
CA LYS A 18 4.64 -13.82 2.89
C LYS A 18 3.52 -14.07 3.89
N ALA A 19 2.82 -13.02 4.31
CA ALA A 19 1.67 -13.13 5.22
C ALA A 19 0.53 -13.99 4.64
N ASN A 20 0.42 -14.05 3.31
CA ASN A 20 -0.54 -14.89 2.60
C ASN A 20 0.04 -16.25 2.16
N ASN A 21 1.14 -16.71 2.76
CA ASN A 21 1.83 -17.96 2.42
C ASN A 21 2.36 -18.05 0.98
N TYR A 22 2.56 -16.92 0.30
CA TYR A 22 3.20 -16.89 -1.01
C TYR A 22 4.70 -16.66 -0.89
N ASN A 23 5.45 -17.31 -1.78
CA ASN A 23 6.86 -16.99 -1.95
C ASN A 23 7.00 -15.66 -2.71
N PRO A 24 7.57 -14.59 -2.12
CA PRO A 24 7.68 -13.29 -2.76
C PRO A 24 8.56 -13.30 -4.01
N LYS A 25 9.43 -14.30 -4.19
CA LYS A 25 10.22 -14.50 -5.42
C LYS A 25 9.36 -14.84 -6.63
N THR A 26 8.09 -15.19 -6.42
CA THR A 26 7.12 -15.41 -7.51
C THR A 26 6.60 -14.11 -8.10
N LEU A 27 6.80 -12.97 -7.43
CA LEU A 27 6.37 -11.65 -7.91
C LEU A 27 7.26 -11.26 -9.08
N SER A 28 6.76 -11.48 -10.29
CA SER A 28 7.45 -11.19 -11.54
C SER A 28 6.46 -10.58 -12.53
N HIS A 29 6.94 -9.67 -13.37
CA HIS A 29 6.18 -9.12 -14.49
C HIS A 29 5.72 -10.23 -15.47
N ASN A 30 6.36 -11.40 -15.44
CA ASN A 30 6.04 -12.53 -16.32
C ASN A 30 4.91 -13.43 -15.76
N ARG A 31 4.52 -13.25 -14.49
CA ARG A 31 3.45 -14.04 -13.86
C ARG A 31 2.09 -13.46 -14.26
N GLN A 32 1.25 -14.28 -14.86
CA GLN A 32 -0.12 -13.93 -15.27
C GLN A 32 -1.20 -14.43 -14.31
N SER A 33 -0.86 -15.32 -13.37
CA SER A 33 -1.80 -15.78 -12.35
C SER A 33 -1.93 -14.74 -11.23
N PRO A 34 -3.15 -14.40 -10.78
CA PRO A 34 -3.35 -13.49 -9.66
C PRO A 34 -2.85 -14.10 -8.34
N TYR A 35 -2.60 -13.25 -7.34
CA TYR A 35 -2.44 -13.68 -5.95
C TYR A 35 -3.81 -13.65 -5.28
N VAL A 36 -4.19 -14.75 -4.62
CA VAL A 36 -5.38 -14.78 -3.77
C VAL A 36 -4.96 -14.29 -2.39
N LEU A 37 -5.28 -13.04 -2.09
CA LEU A 37 -4.95 -12.39 -0.83
C LEU A 37 -6.18 -12.37 0.09
N THR A 38 -5.96 -12.35 1.41
CA THR A 38 -7.04 -12.03 2.36
C THR A 38 -7.56 -10.62 2.12
N GLU A 39 -8.82 -10.37 2.48
CA GLU A 39 -9.45 -9.06 2.33
C GLU A 39 -8.62 -7.94 2.98
N GLU A 40 -8.17 -8.14 4.21
CA GLU A 40 -7.29 -7.22 4.93
C GLU A 40 -6.03 -6.87 4.16
N THR A 41 -5.31 -7.88 3.67
CA THR A 41 -4.05 -7.64 2.97
C THR A 41 -4.28 -7.02 1.59
N GLY A 42 -5.37 -7.38 0.92
CA GLY A 42 -5.82 -6.77 -0.34
C GLY A 42 -6.16 -5.30 -0.19
N ILE A 43 -6.93 -4.94 0.84
CA ILE A 43 -7.32 -3.56 1.14
C ILE A 43 -6.09 -2.72 1.49
N ASN A 44 -5.23 -3.21 2.37
CA ASN A 44 -4.01 -2.50 2.75
C ASN A 44 -3.08 -2.27 1.55
N LEU A 45 -2.94 -3.26 0.66
CA LEU A 45 -2.14 -3.12 -0.58
C LEU A 45 -2.77 -2.14 -1.56
N ALA A 46 -4.07 -2.27 -1.83
CA ALA A 46 -4.77 -1.37 -2.74
C ALA A 46 -4.71 0.07 -2.22
N PHE A 47 -4.86 0.25 -0.92
CA PHE A 47 -4.79 1.53 -0.24
C PHE A 47 -3.39 2.14 -0.31
N LEU A 48 -2.35 1.35 -0.03
CA LEU A 48 -0.95 1.74 -0.15
C LEU A 48 -0.63 2.19 -1.57
N PHE A 49 -0.92 1.37 -2.58
CA PHE A 49 -0.59 1.67 -3.97
C PHE A 49 -1.28 2.95 -4.45
N GLN A 50 -2.57 3.12 -4.17
CA GLN A 50 -3.30 4.34 -4.55
C GLN A 50 -2.71 5.60 -3.88
N THR A 51 -2.25 5.48 -2.63
CA THR A 51 -1.68 6.61 -1.89
C THR A 51 -0.29 7.01 -2.38
N ILE A 52 0.55 6.01 -2.70
CA ILE A 52 1.95 6.23 -3.09
C ILE A 52 2.19 6.34 -4.60
N GLN A 53 1.24 5.93 -5.45
CA GLN A 53 1.33 6.04 -6.92
C GLN A 53 1.70 7.46 -7.38
N PRO A 54 1.08 8.55 -6.88
CA PRO A 54 1.43 9.91 -7.28
C PRO A 54 2.67 10.49 -6.57
N LEU A 55 3.38 9.71 -5.74
CA LEU A 55 4.52 10.20 -4.96
C LEU A 55 5.86 9.79 -5.58
N SER A 56 6.80 10.73 -5.55
CA SER A 56 8.17 10.54 -6.07
C SER A 56 9.25 10.69 -4.99
N LYS A 57 8.89 11.12 -3.78
CA LYS A 57 9.86 11.29 -2.67
C LYS A 57 9.92 10.00 -1.83
N PRO A 58 11.08 9.32 -1.73
CA PRO A 58 11.19 8.01 -1.07
C PRO A 58 10.87 8.07 0.43
N GLU A 59 11.29 9.13 1.12
CA GLU A 59 11.00 9.35 2.54
C GLU A 59 9.49 9.42 2.81
N ARG A 60 8.75 10.18 1.98
CA ARG A 60 7.29 10.27 2.10
C ARG A 60 6.61 8.93 1.83
N ILE A 61 7.13 8.13 0.90
CA ILE A 61 6.59 6.79 0.65
C ILE A 61 6.85 5.87 1.85
N ALA A 62 8.02 5.94 2.47
CA ALA A 62 8.34 5.16 3.67
C ALA A 62 7.43 5.54 4.85
N ASN A 63 7.27 6.84 5.14
CA ASN A 63 6.40 7.32 6.22
C ASN A 63 4.95 6.86 6.01
N ILE A 64 4.42 7.03 4.81
CA ILE A 64 3.06 6.60 4.48
C ILE A 64 2.93 5.07 4.58
N ALA A 65 3.90 4.30 4.08
CA ALA A 65 3.87 2.84 4.19
C ALA A 65 3.87 2.37 5.65
N GLN A 66 4.65 3.03 6.50
CA GLN A 66 4.66 2.75 7.94
C GLN A 66 3.35 3.15 8.61
N GLY A 67 2.80 4.32 8.27
CA GLY A 67 1.51 4.80 8.76
C GLY A 67 0.35 3.87 8.39
N ILE A 68 0.34 3.37 7.14
CA ILE A 68 -0.68 2.41 6.68
C ILE A 68 -0.54 1.06 7.42
N LYS A 69 0.69 0.60 7.68
CA LYS A 69 0.91 -0.61 8.49
C LYS A 69 0.47 -0.45 9.95
N ALA A 70 0.46 0.77 10.48
CA ALA A 70 0.07 1.08 11.86
C ALA A 70 -1.43 1.36 12.03
N ILE A 71 -2.15 1.60 10.92
CA ILE A 71 -3.59 1.84 10.91
C ILE A 71 -4.35 0.54 11.24
N SER A 72 -5.49 0.68 11.94
CA SER A 72 -6.36 -0.46 12.26
C SER A 72 -7.08 -1.01 11.01
N TYR A 73 -7.49 -2.28 11.07
CA TYR A 73 -8.25 -2.92 10.00
C TYR A 73 -9.52 -2.12 9.60
N GLU A 74 -10.25 -1.61 10.60
CA GLU A 74 -11.47 -0.83 10.40
C GLU A 74 -11.21 0.51 9.68
N GLU A 75 -10.14 1.20 10.07
CA GLU A 75 -9.73 2.45 9.43
C GLU A 75 -9.27 2.24 7.99
N SER A 76 -8.53 1.17 7.70
CA SER A 76 -8.15 0.80 6.33
C SER A 76 -9.38 0.58 5.45
N HIS A 77 -10.39 -0.12 5.98
CA HIS A 77 -11.68 -0.31 5.31
C HIS A 77 -12.41 1.01 5.06
N TYR A 78 -12.51 1.86 6.08
CA TYR A 78 -13.16 3.16 5.97
C TYR A 78 -12.50 4.03 4.89
N TRP A 79 -11.18 4.11 4.89
CA TRP A 79 -10.44 4.88 3.90
C TRP A 79 -10.58 4.29 2.50
N PHE A 80 -10.52 2.97 2.35
CA PHE A 80 -10.71 2.30 1.08
C PHE A 80 -12.12 2.55 0.50
N ALA A 81 -13.16 2.45 1.33
CA ALA A 81 -14.52 2.78 0.93
C ALA A 81 -14.64 4.26 0.52
N LYS A 82 -13.99 5.17 1.27
CA LYS A 82 -14.02 6.61 1.00
C LYS A 82 -13.30 6.98 -0.31
N ILE A 83 -12.24 6.26 -0.65
CA ILE A 83 -11.53 6.42 -1.92
C ILE A 83 -12.36 5.87 -3.08
N SER A 84 -12.95 4.68 -2.92
CA SER A 84 -13.75 4.01 -3.94
C SER A 84 -15.06 4.74 -4.25
N ASN A 85 -15.66 5.43 -3.28
CA ASN A 85 -16.95 6.10 -3.41
C ASN A 85 -16.86 7.52 -4.05
N GLY A 86 -15.90 7.75 -4.96
CA GLY A 86 -15.80 8.96 -5.77
C GLY A 86 -15.12 10.18 -5.13
N LYS A 87 -14.75 10.13 -3.84
CA LYS A 87 -14.00 11.20 -3.15
C LYS A 87 -12.48 10.96 -3.13
N HIS A 88 -11.97 10.29 -4.16
CA HIS A 88 -10.58 9.84 -4.28
C HIS A 88 -9.55 10.94 -3.98
N SER A 89 -9.67 12.12 -4.62
CA SER A 89 -8.71 13.22 -4.44
C SER A 89 -8.69 13.81 -3.02
N GLN A 90 -9.86 13.97 -2.40
CA GLN A 90 -10.00 14.50 -1.04
C GLN A 90 -9.49 13.50 0.00
N ALA A 91 -9.86 12.23 -0.16
CA ALA A 91 -9.42 11.16 0.72
C ALA A 91 -7.90 11.02 0.68
N LEU A 92 -7.29 10.93 -0.52
CA LEU A 92 -5.84 10.85 -0.67
C LEU A 92 -5.12 12.07 -0.08
N LYS A 93 -5.70 13.27 -0.20
CA LYS A 93 -5.11 14.47 0.41
C LYS A 93 -5.12 14.38 1.94
N ALA A 94 -6.24 13.97 2.53
CA ALA A 94 -6.37 13.80 3.97
C ALA A 94 -5.38 12.75 4.51
N ILE A 95 -5.23 11.61 3.84
CA ILE A 95 -4.31 10.54 4.23
C ILE A 95 -2.86 10.99 4.15
N LYS A 96 -2.49 11.72 3.09
CA LYS A 96 -1.13 12.26 2.95
C LYS A 96 -0.80 13.30 4.02
N VAL A 97 -1.80 13.97 4.59
CA VAL A 97 -1.62 14.86 5.74
C VAL A 97 -1.53 14.04 7.02
N LEU A 98 -2.39 13.03 7.20
CA LEU A 98 -2.42 12.18 8.39
C LEU A 98 -1.17 11.31 8.58
N LEU A 99 -0.63 10.77 7.48
CA LEU A 99 0.44 9.75 7.49
C LEU A 99 1.76 10.23 6.88
N GLY A 100 1.80 11.45 6.36
CA GLY A 100 2.92 11.95 5.56
C GLY A 100 3.75 13.06 6.20
N ASP A 101 3.51 13.37 7.48
CA ASP A 101 4.47 14.11 8.32
C ASP A 101 5.75 13.30 8.57
#